data_AF-A0A919DAC3-F1
#
_entry.id   AF-A0A919DAC3-F1
#
_cell.length_a   1.000
_cell.length_b   1.000
_cell.length_c   1.000
_cell.angle_alpha   90.00
_cell.angle_beta   90.00
_cell.angle_gamma   90.00
#
_symmetry.space_group_name_H-M   'P 1'
#
loop_
_entity.id
_entity.type
_entity.pdbx_description
1 polymer ?
#
loop_
_entity_poly.entity_id
_entity_poly.type
_entity_poly.pdbx_seq_one_letter_code
_entity_poly.pdbx_strand_id
1 'polypeptide(L)'
;MNATVVGLVTPHLLRVVDLANEAEKGMNVDWHVRQAVSATMGELGDQYNASALAAAYVEGLENAARQAPRTRVAYIRVLQAAAATARSLRRD
;
A
#
# COMPACT_ATOMS: atom_id res chain seq x y z
N MET A 1 -15.85 9.13 0.61
CA MET A 1 -15.31 7.96 -0.10
C MET A 1 -16.48 7.02 -0.41
N ASN A 2 -16.81 6.80 -1.69
CA ASN A 2 -17.88 5.85 -2.07
C ASN A 2 -17.48 4.43 -1.65
N ALA A 3 -18.41 3.65 -1.10
CA ALA A 3 -18.15 2.29 -0.59
C ALA A 3 -17.41 1.38 -1.61
N THR A 4 -17.60 1.62 -2.90
CA THR A 4 -16.91 0.94 -4.01
C THR A 4 -15.39 1.15 -4.01
N VAL A 5 -14.91 2.37 -3.70
CA VAL A 5 -13.47 2.66 -3.62
C VAL A 5 -12.83 1.91 -2.45
N VAL A 6 -13.50 1.90 -1.30
CA VAL A 6 -13.03 1.17 -0.11
C VAL A 6 -12.98 -0.33 -0.40
N GLY A 7 -14.02 -0.91 -0.99
CA GLY A 7 -14.07 -2.34 -1.31
C GLY A 7 -12.98 -2.79 -2.29
N LEU A 8 -12.59 -1.93 -3.23
CA LEU A 8 -11.54 -2.22 -4.21
C LEU A 8 -10.13 -2.03 -3.63
N VAL A 9 -9.92 -1.01 -2.79
CA VAL A 9 -8.58 -0.67 -2.28
C VAL A 9 -8.20 -1.50 -1.03
N THR A 10 -9.18 -1.85 -0.19
CA THR A 10 -8.93 -2.50 1.11
C THR A 10 -8.18 -3.83 1.00
N PRO A 11 -8.51 -4.75 0.07
CA PRO A 11 -7.77 -6.02 -0.07
C PRO A 11 -6.28 -5.79 -0.35
N HIS A 12 -5.96 -4.79 -1.18
CA HIS A 12 -4.57 -4.47 -1.51
C HIS A 12 -3.82 -3.82 -0.34
N LEU A 13 -4.50 -3.00 0.46
CA LEU A 13 -3.93 -2.44 1.69
C LEU A 13 -3.61 -3.54 2.69
N LEU A 14 -4.54 -4.47 2.93
CA LEU A 14 -4.34 -5.58 3.85
C LEU A 14 -3.14 -6.45 3.46
N ARG A 15 -2.97 -6.71 2.16
CA ARG A 15 -1.80 -7.45 1.66
C ARG A 15 -0.47 -6.79 2.01
N VAL A 16 -0.37 -5.46 1.92
CA VAL A 16 0.86 -4.74 2.31
C VAL A 16 1.02 -4.70 3.84
N VAL A 17 -0.09 -4.59 4.57
CA VAL A 17 -0.08 -4.69 6.05
C VAL A 17 0.46 -6.04 6.51
N ASP A 18 0.08 -7.13 5.85
CA ASP A 18 0.59 -8.47 6.18
C ASP A 18 2.11 -8.56 5.94
N LEU A 19 2.61 -8.02 4.83
CA LEU A 19 4.06 -7.93 4.58
C LEU A 19 4.77 -7.07 5.62
N ALA A 20 4.17 -5.96 6.03
CA ALA A 20 4.71 -5.12 7.10
C ALA A 20 4.74 -5.85 8.46
N ASN A 21 3.77 -6.74 8.72
CA ASN A 21 3.77 -7.60 9.90
C ASN A 21 4.89 -8.66 9.84
N GLU A 22 5.16 -9.25 8.67
CA GLU A 22 6.28 -10.18 8.49
C GLU A 22 7.63 -9.48 8.63
N ALA A 23 7.76 -8.23 8.17
CA ALA A 23 8.97 -7.43 8.37
C ALA A 23 9.30 -7.19 9.84
N GLU A 24 8.29 -6.98 10.69
CA GLU A 24 8.48 -6.83 12.14
C GLU A 24 8.97 -8.11 12.81
N LYS A 25 8.69 -9.27 12.21
CA LYS A 25 9.24 -10.56 12.67
C LYS A 25 10.66 -10.81 12.16
N GLY A 26 11.26 -9.84 11.45
CA GLY A 26 12.61 -9.92 10.90
C GLY A 26 12.70 -10.52 9.50
N MET A 27 11.57 -10.72 8.80
CA MET A 27 11.61 -11.21 7.42
C MET A 27 12.00 -10.11 6.44
N ASN A 28 12.79 -10.47 5.42
CA ASN A 28 13.06 -9.56 4.31
C ASN A 28 11.87 -9.59 3.33
N VAL A 29 11.11 -8.49 3.28
CA VAL A 29 9.89 -8.38 2.46
C VAL A 29 10.01 -7.39 1.31
N ASP A 30 11.18 -6.78 1.09
CA ASP A 30 11.33 -5.66 0.16
C ASP A 30 10.87 -5.98 -1.27
N TRP A 31 11.28 -7.15 -1.77
CA TRP A 31 10.86 -7.63 -3.09
C TRP A 31 9.35 -7.89 -3.13
N HIS A 32 8.80 -8.53 -2.10
CA HIS A 32 7.36 -8.84 -2.02
C HIS A 32 6.51 -7.57 -1.97
N VAL A 33 6.96 -6.54 -1.26
CA VAL A 33 6.28 -5.24 -1.17
C VAL A 33 6.28 -4.55 -2.53
N ARG A 34 7.43 -4.48 -3.21
CA ARG A 34 7.52 -3.87 -4.55
C ARG A 34 6.63 -4.59 -5.56
N GLN A 35 6.65 -5.92 -5.57
CA GLN A 35 5.80 -6.72 -6.45
C GLN A 35 4.31 -6.50 -6.15
N ALA A 36 3.92 -6.54 -4.87
CA ALA A 36 2.52 -6.31 -4.48
C ALA A 36 2.03 -4.93 -4.89
N VAL A 37 2.83 -3.88 -4.64
CA VAL A 37 2.48 -2.51 -5.02
C VAL A 37 2.39 -2.36 -6.54
N SER A 38 3.35 -2.91 -7.30
CA SER A 38 3.33 -2.85 -8.76
C SER A 38 2.11 -3.55 -9.35
N ALA A 39 1.76 -4.74 -8.84
CA ALA A 39 0.58 -5.48 -9.28
C ALA A 39 -0.70 -4.70 -8.97
N THR A 40 -0.84 -4.18 -7.74
CA THR A 40 -1.99 -3.36 -7.34
C THR A 40 -2.13 -2.11 -8.20
N MET A 41 -1.03 -1.38 -8.48
CA MET A 41 -1.10 -0.18 -9.32
C MET A 41 -1.54 -0.50 -10.75
N GLY A 42 -1.15 -1.66 -11.29
CA GLY A 42 -1.67 -2.16 -12.57
C GLY A 42 -3.17 -2.48 -12.50
N GLU A 43 -3.58 -3.29 -11.53
CA GLU A 43 -4.98 -3.70 -11.34
C GLU A 43 -5.94 -2.52 -11.12
N LEU A 44 -5.50 -1.50 -10.36
CA LEU A 44 -6.27 -0.27 -10.16
C LEU A 44 -6.22 0.62 -11.41
N GLY A 45 -5.13 0.58 -12.17
CA GLY A 45 -4.94 1.30 -13.44
C GLY A 45 -5.92 0.88 -14.53
N ASP A 46 -6.34 -0.39 -14.54
CA ASP A 46 -7.28 -0.95 -15.51
C ASP A 46 -8.75 -0.58 -15.22
N GLN A 47 -9.03 0.09 -14.11
CA GLN A 47 -10.40 0.49 -13.72
C GLN A 47 -10.79 1.84 -14.30
N TYR A 48 -12.09 2.04 -14.57
CA TYR A 48 -12.60 3.31 -15.11
C TYR A 48 -12.32 4.54 -14.20
N ASN A 49 -12.11 4.31 -12.91
CA ASN A 49 -11.80 5.31 -11.88
C ASN A 49 -10.35 5.22 -11.38
N ALA A 50 -9.42 4.74 -12.21
CA ALA A 50 -8.02 4.47 -11.89
C ALA A 50 -7.32 5.55 -11.06
N SER A 51 -7.40 6.83 -11.48
CA SER A 51 -6.76 7.94 -10.75
C SER A 51 -7.25 8.07 -9.31
N ALA A 52 -8.56 7.93 -9.09
CA ALA A 52 -9.15 8.00 -7.76
C ALA A 52 -8.79 6.78 -6.90
N LEU A 53 -8.76 5.58 -7.49
CA LEU A 53 -8.36 4.36 -6.80
C LEU A 53 -6.88 4.36 -6.40
N ALA A 54 -5.99 4.74 -7.32
CA ALA A 54 -4.57 4.88 -7.07
C ALA A 54 -4.29 5.92 -5.97
N ALA A 55 -5.00 7.06 -5.99
CA ALA A 55 -4.90 8.07 -4.94
C ALA A 55 -5.37 7.53 -3.58
N ALA A 56 -6.50 6.83 -3.53
CA ALA A 56 -7.03 6.23 -2.31
C ALA A 56 -6.11 5.13 -1.76
N TYR A 57 -5.47 4.34 -2.63
CA TYR A 57 -4.48 3.34 -2.21
C TYR A 57 -3.25 3.97 -1.57
N VAL A 58 -2.67 4.99 -2.21
CA VAL A 58 -1.54 5.76 -1.63
C VAL A 58 -1.92 6.35 -0.28
N GLU A 59 -3.07 7.02 -0.20
CA GLU A 59 -3.56 7.63 1.03
C GLU A 59 -3.78 6.60 2.14
N GLY A 60 -4.30 5.41 1.80
CA GLY A 60 -4.50 4.30 2.73
C GLY A 60 -3.20 3.81 3.34
N LEU A 61 -2.15 3.63 2.54
CA LEU A 61 -0.82 3.22 3.01
C LEU A 61 -0.22 4.25 3.99
N GLU A 62 -0.38 5.53 3.68
CA GLU A 62 0.10 6.60 4.55
C GLU A 62 -0.68 6.73 5.85
N ASN A 63 -2.00 6.58 5.78
CA ASN A 63 -2.86 6.56 6.96
C ASN A 63 -2.49 5.39 7.86
N ALA A 64 -2.29 4.20 7.30
CA ALA A 64 -1.84 3.04 8.05
C ALA A 64 -0.47 3.28 8.73
N ALA A 65 0.47 3.92 8.04
CA ALA A 65 1.77 4.28 8.62
C ALA A 65 1.64 5.33 9.74
N ARG A 66 0.77 6.33 9.57
CA ARG A 66 0.52 7.39 10.58
C ARG A 66 -0.16 6.86 11.84
N GLN A 67 -1.06 5.88 11.69
CA GLN A 67 -1.84 5.30 12.80
C GLN A 67 -1.09 4.19 13.55
N ALA A 68 -0.02 3.65 12.97
CA ALA A 68 0.77 2.61 13.61
C ALA A 68 1.45 3.11 14.90
N PRO A 69 1.54 2.25 15.94
CA PRO A 69 2.33 2.57 17.13
C PRO A 69 3.80 2.86 16.75
N ARG A 70 4.36 3.96 17.28
CA ARG A 70 5.73 4.41 16.96
C ARG A 70 6.83 3.39 17.26
N THR A 71 6.54 2.40 18.10
CA THR A 71 7.45 1.29 18.41
C THR A 71 7.63 0.31 17.25
N ARG A 72 6.69 0.27 16.29
CA ARG A 72 6.72 -0.64 15.13
C ARG A 72 7.49 -0.07 13.96
N VAL A 73 8.80 0.09 14.15
CA VAL A 73 9.66 0.84 13.21
C VAL A 73 9.76 0.15 11.86
N ALA A 74 9.90 -1.19 11.80
CA ALA A 74 10.01 -1.90 10.53
C ALA A 74 8.68 -1.88 9.77
N TYR A 75 7.57 -2.05 10.47
CA TYR A 75 6.21 -1.94 9.93
C TYR A 75 5.99 -0.58 9.25
N ILE A 76 6.27 0.50 9.98
CA ILE A 76 6.08 1.87 9.49
C ILE A 76 6.94 2.11 8.25
N ARG A 77 8.20 1.66 8.26
CA ARG A 77 9.11 1.79 7.12
C ARG A 77 8.60 1.07 5.88
N VAL A 78 8.07 -0.14 6.03
CA VAL A 78 7.49 -0.90 4.92
C VAL A 78 6.30 -0.16 4.31
N LEU A 79 5.36 0.33 5.13
CA LEU A 79 4.20 1.07 4.63
C LEU A 79 4.60 2.37 3.93
N GLN A 80 5.58 3.10 4.47
CA GLN A 80 6.10 4.32 3.84
C GLN A 80 6.80 4.02 2.50
N ALA A 81 7.61 2.95 2.44
CA ALA A 81 8.27 2.52 1.22
C ALA A 81 7.25 2.08 0.14
N ALA A 82 6.20 1.38 0.55
CA ALA A 82 5.09 1.02 -0.33
C ALA A 82 4.39 2.27 -0.88
N ALA A 83 4.07 3.24 -0.03
CA ALA A 83 3.44 4.50 -0.45
C ALA A 83 4.33 5.31 -1.41
N ALA A 84 5.64 5.35 -1.16
CA ALA A 84 6.60 6.01 -2.04
C ALA A 84 6.66 5.35 -3.42
N THR A 85 6.67 4.02 -3.46
CA THR A 85 6.68 3.23 -4.71
C THR A 85 5.38 3.43 -5.49
N ALA A 86 4.22 3.36 -4.82
CA ALA A 86 2.93 3.59 -5.46
C ALA A 86 2.84 5.01 -6.07
N ARG A 87 3.43 6.00 -5.39
CA ARG A 87 3.49 7.38 -5.91
C ARG A 87 4.38 7.55 -7.12
N SER A 88 5.53 6.88 -7.19
CA SER A 88 6.38 6.97 -8.37
C SER A 88 5.67 6.37 -9.57
N LEU A 89 5.05 5.20 -9.41
CA LEU A 89 4.29 4.52 -10.46
C LEU A 89 3.06 5.30 -10.96
N ARG A 90 2.50 6.20 -10.14
CA ARG A 90 1.38 7.08 -10.56
C ARG A 90 1.85 8.27 -11.41
N ARG A 91 3.14 8.61 -11.37
CA ARG A 91 3.71 9.74 -12.11
C ARG A 91 4.25 9.35 -13.48
N ASP A 92 4.57 8.07 -13.66
CA ASP A 92 4.91 7.45 -14.95
C ASP A 92 3.63 7.13 -15.75
#